data_AF-A0A967JXS7-F1
#
_entry.id   AF-A0A967JXS7-F1
#
_cell.length_a   1.000
_cell.length_b   1.000
_cell.length_c   1.000
_cell.angle_alpha   90.00
_cell.angle_beta   90.00
_cell.angle_gamma   90.00
#
_symmetry.space_group_name_H-M   'P 1'
#
loop_
_entity.id
_entity.type
_entity.pdbx_description
1 polymer ?
#
loop_
_entity_poly.entity_id
_entity_poly.type
_entity_poly.pdbx_seq_one_letter_code
_entity_poly.pdbx_strand_id
1 'polypeptide(L)'
;MQYLADGCKPRERWRIGTEHEKFVFRLADHRPVPYEGPDGIGAFLEGLTRFGWQPKYEGDNVIALARDGAAITLEPAGQLELSGAPLENLHESCSEVNTHLREVREVAKELGV
;
A
#
# COMPACT_ATOMS: atom_id res chain seq x y z
N MET A 1 7.07 16.88 -24.89
CA MET A 1 7.68 15.69 -25.51
C MET A 1 8.94 15.22 -24.78
N GLN A 2 9.89 16.10 -24.43
CA GLN A 2 11.14 15.70 -23.75
C GLN A 2 10.92 14.88 -22.46
N TYR A 3 10.04 15.33 -21.56
CA TYR A 3 9.73 14.65 -20.29
C TYR A 3 9.38 13.15 -20.43
N LEU A 4 8.62 12.77 -21.47
CA LEU A 4 8.28 11.37 -21.72
C LEU A 4 9.46 10.59 -22.32
N ALA A 5 10.25 11.24 -23.19
CA ALA A 5 11.43 10.63 -23.78
C ALA A 5 12.52 10.32 -22.73
N ASP A 6 12.63 11.13 -21.68
CA ASP A 6 13.53 10.89 -20.54
C ASP A 6 13.18 9.60 -19.77
N GLY A 7 11.97 9.07 -19.95
CA GLY A 7 11.52 7.80 -19.38
C GLY A 7 12.09 6.56 -20.07
N CYS A 8 12.61 6.67 -21.30
CA CYS A 8 13.17 5.55 -22.06
C CYS A 8 14.39 4.95 -21.35
N LYS A 9 14.41 3.62 -21.21
CA LYS A 9 15.48 2.88 -20.53
C LYS A 9 15.98 1.74 -21.43
N PRO A 10 17.30 1.47 -21.46
CA PRO A 10 17.81 0.30 -22.16
C PRO A 10 17.37 -0.98 -21.43
N ARG A 11 17.42 -2.12 -22.13
CA ARG A 11 16.81 -3.37 -21.69
C ARG A 11 17.30 -3.85 -20.32
N GLU A 12 18.59 -3.66 -20.03
CA GLU A 12 19.23 -3.97 -18.75
C GLU A 12 18.68 -3.17 -17.56
N ARG A 13 17.99 -2.05 -17.83
CA ARG A 13 17.33 -1.20 -16.83
C ARG A 13 15.81 -1.35 -16.81
N TRP A 14 15.26 -2.31 -17.55
CA TRP A 14 13.84 -2.63 -17.45
C TRP A 14 13.55 -3.29 -16.11
N ARG A 15 12.38 -2.97 -15.54
CA ARG A 15 11.92 -3.44 -14.24
C ARG A 15 10.41 -3.69 -14.31
N ILE A 16 9.88 -4.42 -13.33
CA ILE A 16 8.47 -4.76 -13.17
C ILE A 16 7.97 -4.07 -11.91
N GLY A 17 7.04 -3.13 -12.06
CA GLY A 17 6.22 -2.62 -10.96
C GLY A 17 4.85 -3.30 -11.00
N THR A 18 4.27 -3.62 -9.84
CA THR A 18 2.94 -4.22 -9.75
C THR A 18 2.11 -3.44 -8.75
N GLU A 19 0.88 -3.12 -9.14
CA GLU A 19 -0.07 -2.41 -8.30
C GLU A 19 -1.29 -3.29 -8.04
N HIS A 20 -1.85 -3.22 -6.84
CA HIS A 20 -3.12 -3.87 -6.53
C HIS A 20 -3.89 -3.20 -5.38
N GLU A 21 -5.18 -3.05 -5.59
CA GLU A 21 -6.13 -2.47 -4.63
C GLU A 21 -6.89 -3.53 -3.85
N LYS A 22 -7.27 -3.20 -2.61
CA LYS A 22 -8.02 -4.07 -1.70
C LYS A 22 -9.09 -3.27 -0.97
N PHE A 23 -10.26 -3.87 -0.74
CA PHE A 23 -11.30 -3.30 0.11
C PHE A 23 -11.06 -3.70 1.57
N VAL A 24 -11.04 -2.72 2.46
CA VAL A 24 -11.02 -2.93 3.92
C VAL A 24 -12.48 -2.83 4.42
N PHE A 25 -12.96 -3.83 5.14
CA PHE A 25 -14.36 -3.89 5.56
C PHE A 25 -14.51 -4.61 6.91
N ARG A 26 -15.45 -4.17 7.74
CA ARG A 26 -15.66 -4.80 9.05
C ARG A 26 -16.14 -6.24 8.90
N LEU A 27 -15.54 -7.16 9.66
CA LEU A 27 -16.00 -8.55 9.68
C LEU A 27 -17.36 -8.72 10.39
N ALA A 28 -17.74 -7.77 11.23
CA ALA A 28 -18.99 -7.83 11.99
C ALA A 28 -20.25 -7.59 11.13
N ASP A 29 -20.18 -6.68 10.16
CA ASP A 29 -21.35 -6.25 9.36
C ASP A 29 -21.06 -6.06 7.86
N HIS A 30 -19.84 -6.35 7.42
CA HIS A 30 -19.35 -6.24 6.04
C HIS A 30 -19.42 -4.82 5.44
N ARG A 31 -19.54 -3.78 6.28
CA ARG A 31 -19.51 -2.40 5.81
C ARG A 31 -18.08 -1.93 5.56
N PRO A 32 -17.88 -1.02 4.60
CA PRO A 32 -16.60 -0.34 4.45
C PRO A 32 -16.24 0.41 5.74
N VAL A 33 -14.95 0.51 6.01
CA VAL A 33 -14.44 1.28 7.14
C VAL A 33 -14.34 2.77 6.78
N PRO A 34 -14.74 3.70 7.67
CA PRO A 34 -14.44 5.12 7.50
C PRO A 34 -12.94 5.39 7.69
N TYR A 35 -12.51 6.63 7.45
CA TYR A 35 -11.13 7.01 7.74
C TYR A 35 -10.87 7.05 9.25
N GLU A 36 -11.75 7.75 9.99
CA GLU A 36 -11.65 7.92 11.42
C GLU A 36 -12.11 6.69 12.21
N GLY A 37 -11.78 6.66 13.51
CA GLY A 37 -12.23 5.64 14.45
C GLY A 37 -11.15 4.62 14.78
N PRO A 38 -11.35 3.83 15.85
CA PRO A 38 -10.36 2.87 16.33
C PRO A 38 -10.11 1.72 15.36
N ASP A 39 -11.05 1.46 14.44
CA ASP A 39 -11.01 0.44 13.38
C ASP A 39 -11.03 1.05 11.97
N GLY A 40 -10.76 2.36 11.86
CA GLY A 40 -10.77 3.09 10.59
C GLY A 40 -9.48 2.94 9.77
N ILE A 41 -9.48 3.48 8.55
CA ILE A 41 -8.30 3.48 7.65
C ILE A 41 -7.10 4.17 8.30
N GLY A 42 -7.29 5.26 9.05
CA GLY A 42 -6.19 5.93 9.75
C GLY A 42 -5.49 5.00 10.75
N ALA A 43 -6.27 4.29 11.58
CA ALA A 43 -5.74 3.29 12.51
C ALA A 43 -5.05 2.13 11.77
N PHE A 44 -5.58 1.73 10.62
CA PHE A 44 -4.99 0.71 9.77
C PHE A 44 -3.60 1.11 9.25
N LEU A 45 -3.48 2.32 8.71
CA LEU A 45 -2.21 2.86 8.20
C LEU A 45 -1.18 3.04 9.32
N GLU A 46 -1.59 3.57 10.48
CA GLU A 46 -0.73 3.68 11.66
C GLU A 46 -0.24 2.29 12.12
N GLY A 47 -1.12 1.29 12.13
CA GLY A 47 -0.76 -0.09 12.47
C GLY A 47 0.34 -0.67 11.58
N LEU A 48 0.36 -0.32 10.29
CA LEU A 48 1.36 -0.80 9.34
C LEU A 48 2.75 -0.16 9.56
N THR A 49 2.85 1.01 10.20
CA THR A 49 4.14 1.69 10.46
C THR A 49 5.11 0.83 11.27
N ARG A 50 4.59 -0.08 12.11
CA ARG A 50 5.39 -1.03 12.90
C ARG A 50 6.27 -1.97 12.07
N PHE A 51 5.95 -2.14 10.78
CA PHE A 51 6.75 -2.94 9.84
C PHE A 51 7.79 -2.11 9.08
N GLY A 52 8.09 -0.89 9.54
CA GLY A 52 9.10 0.00 8.96
C GLY A 52 8.57 0.90 7.84
N TRP A 53 7.27 0.86 7.57
CA TRP A 53 6.60 1.78 6.66
C TRP A 53 6.66 3.22 7.20
N GLN A 54 7.10 4.16 6.35
CA GLN A 54 7.22 5.56 6.71
C GLN A 54 5.94 6.33 6.36
N PRO A 55 5.27 6.96 7.33
CA PRO A 55 4.01 7.65 7.08
C PRO A 55 4.20 8.96 6.32
N LYS A 56 3.23 9.27 5.46
CA LYS A 56 3.06 10.55 4.78
C LYS A 56 1.73 11.15 5.20
N TYR A 57 1.77 12.42 5.56
CA TYR A 57 0.64 13.14 6.12
C TYR A 57 0.10 14.21 5.17
N GLU A 58 -1.23 14.37 5.18
CA GLU A 58 -1.92 15.56 4.70
C GLU A 58 -2.63 16.20 5.89
N GLY A 59 -2.14 17.35 6.34
CA GLY A 59 -2.50 17.88 7.66
C GLY A 59 -2.07 16.92 8.77
N ASP A 60 -3.01 16.56 9.65
CA ASP A 60 -2.78 15.64 10.77
C ASP A 60 -3.06 14.17 10.40
N ASN A 61 -3.53 13.91 9.18
CA ASN A 61 -4.00 12.60 8.74
C ASN A 61 -2.90 11.86 7.97
N VAL A 62 -2.56 10.63 8.38
CA VAL A 62 -1.75 9.73 7.56
C VAL A 62 -2.55 9.28 6.34
N ILE A 63 -2.04 9.53 5.13
CA ILE A 63 -2.76 9.24 3.87
C ILE A 63 -2.02 8.25 2.98
N ALA A 64 -0.74 8.03 3.22
CA ALA A 64 0.08 7.10 2.47
C ALA A 64 1.27 6.62 3.31
N LEU A 65 1.85 5.49 2.93
CA LEU A 65 3.08 4.97 3.49
C LEU A 65 4.13 4.74 2.39
N ALA A 66 5.41 4.79 2.73
CA ALA A 66 6.49 4.44 1.82
C ALA A 66 7.52 3.53 2.48
N ARG A 67 8.06 2.56 1.74
CA ARG A 67 9.14 1.67 2.18
C ARG A 67 9.87 1.11 0.96
N ASP A 68 11.19 1.22 0.93
CA ASP A 68 12.08 0.55 -0.03
C ASP A 68 11.66 0.66 -1.52
N GLY A 69 11.12 1.82 -1.93
CA GLY A 69 10.68 2.07 -3.30
C GLY A 69 9.24 1.63 -3.61
N ALA A 70 8.55 1.00 -2.65
CA ALA A 70 7.12 0.74 -2.68
C ALA A 70 6.35 1.80 -1.87
N ALA A 71 5.05 1.92 -2.15
CA ALA A 71 4.14 2.80 -1.44
C ALA A 71 2.80 2.10 -1.16
N ILE A 72 2.17 2.51 -0.07
CA ILE A 72 0.75 2.23 0.20
C ILE A 72 0.00 3.54 0.09
N THR A 73 -1.07 3.54 -0.68
CA THR A 73 -1.89 4.72 -1.01
C THR A 73 -3.37 4.39 -0.82
N LEU A 74 -4.18 5.44 -0.72
CA LEU A 74 -5.63 5.34 -0.63
C LEU A 74 -6.26 5.84 -1.93
N GLU A 75 -7.13 5.01 -2.50
CA GLU A 75 -8.01 5.43 -3.58
C GLU A 75 -9.23 6.20 -3.03
N PRO A 76 -10.01 6.90 -3.88
CA PRO A 76 -11.07 7.81 -3.43
C PRO A 76 -12.14 7.20 -2.51
N ALA A 77 -12.34 5.88 -2.52
CA ALA A 77 -13.29 5.18 -1.65
C ALA A 77 -12.60 4.39 -0.51
N GLY A 78 -11.35 4.69 -0.20
CA GLY A 78 -10.59 4.07 0.89
C GLY A 78 -10.01 2.70 0.56
N GLN A 79 -9.94 2.32 -0.72
CA GLN A 79 -9.22 1.11 -1.11
C GLN A 79 -7.75 1.26 -0.78
N LEU A 80 -7.19 0.20 -0.18
CA LEU A 80 -5.78 0.14 0.17
C LEU A 80 -4.99 -0.38 -1.04
N GLU A 81 -4.25 0.50 -1.69
CA GLU A 81 -3.37 0.16 -2.79
C GLU A 81 -1.97 -0.19 -2.27
N LEU A 82 -1.32 -1.18 -2.90
CA LEU A 82 0.14 -1.26 -2.90
C LEU A 82 0.61 -0.85 -4.29
N SER A 83 1.48 0.16 -4.37
CA SER A 83 2.32 0.42 -5.54
C SER A 83 3.70 -0.16 -5.27
N GLY A 84 4.00 -1.30 -5.90
CA GLY A 84 5.22 -2.08 -5.66
C GLY A 84 6.49 -1.44 -6.22
N ALA A 85 7.63 -1.81 -5.66
CA ALA A 85 8.92 -1.33 -6.14
C ALA A 85 9.20 -1.79 -7.59
N PRO A 86 10.08 -1.08 -8.33
CA PRO A 86 10.53 -1.52 -9.65
C PRO A 86 11.53 -2.70 -9.52
N LEU A 87 11.04 -3.93 -9.67
CA LEU A 87 11.79 -5.17 -9.40
C LEU A 87 12.34 -5.83 -10.68
N GLU A 88 13.32 -6.73 -10.54
CA GLU A 88 14.02 -7.35 -11.69
C GLU A 88 13.25 -8.53 -12.28
N ASN A 89 12.49 -9.25 -11.46
CA ASN A 89 11.81 -10.47 -11.88
C ASN A 89 10.50 -10.71 -11.10
N LEU A 90 9.69 -11.63 -11.61
CA LEU A 90 8.38 -11.95 -11.05
C LEU A 90 8.44 -12.62 -9.67
N HIS A 91 9.54 -13.28 -9.31
CA HIS A 91 9.68 -13.91 -7.99
C HIS A 91 9.83 -12.84 -6.90
N GLU A 92 10.55 -11.76 -7.18
CA GLU A 92 10.64 -10.60 -6.31
C GLU A 92 9.26 -9.94 -6.13
N SER A 93 8.53 -9.68 -7.21
CA SER A 93 7.17 -9.12 -7.12
C SER A 93 6.22 -10.01 -6.30
N CYS A 94 6.32 -11.34 -6.48
CA CYS A 94 5.55 -12.29 -5.68
C CYS A 94 5.93 -12.22 -4.18
N SER A 95 7.23 -12.09 -3.87
CA SER A 95 7.71 -11.95 -2.49
C SER A 95 7.22 -10.66 -1.83
N GLU A 96 7.25 -9.55 -2.57
CA GLU A 96 6.77 -8.24 -2.12
C GLU A 96 5.26 -8.28 -1.81
N VAL A 97 4.46 -8.79 -2.74
CA VAL A 97 3.00 -8.93 -2.56
C VAL A 97 2.67 -9.81 -1.36
N ASN A 98 3.35 -10.96 -1.19
CA ASN A 98 3.09 -11.84 -0.04
C ASN A 98 3.49 -11.20 1.29
N THR A 99 4.58 -10.43 1.31
CA THR A 99 5.00 -9.69 2.50
C THR A 99 3.96 -8.64 2.89
N HIS A 100 3.51 -7.85 1.91
CA HIS A 100 2.45 -6.86 2.10
C HIS A 100 1.15 -7.50 2.62
N LEU A 101 0.70 -8.58 1.97
CA LEU A 101 -0.53 -9.27 2.38
C LEU A 101 -0.44 -9.86 3.79
N ARG A 102 0.74 -10.30 4.23
CA ARG A 102 0.94 -10.77 5.60
C ARG A 102 0.79 -9.63 6.60
N GLU A 103 1.45 -8.50 6.35
CA GLU A 103 1.42 -7.31 7.21
C GLU A 103 -0.01 -6.73 7.32
N VAL A 104 -0.68 -6.57 6.17
CA VAL A 104 -2.09 -6.13 6.09
C VAL A 104 -3.02 -7.05 6.87
N ARG A 105 -2.88 -8.37 6.73
CA ARG A 105 -3.73 -9.34 7.47
C ARG A 105 -3.51 -9.29 8.97
N GLU A 106 -2.28 -9.03 9.41
CA GLU A 106 -1.96 -8.95 10.84
C GLU A 106 -2.67 -7.75 11.50
N VAL A 107 -2.58 -6.58 10.87
CA VAL A 107 -3.27 -5.37 11.32
C VAL A 107 -4.79 -5.52 11.20
N ALA A 108 -5.28 -6.02 10.06
CA ALA A 108 -6.72 -6.22 9.83
C ALA A 108 -7.36 -7.10 10.92
N LYS A 109 -6.68 -8.19 11.31
CA LYS A 109 -7.15 -9.10 12.35
C LYS A 109 -7.25 -8.43 13.72
N GLU A 110 -6.33 -7.54 14.06
CA GLU A 110 -6.35 -6.81 15.33
C GLU A 110 -7.48 -5.76 15.38
N LEU A 111 -7.80 -5.17 14.22
CA LEU A 111 -8.86 -4.16 14.08
C LEU A 111 -10.25 -4.76 13.82
N GLY A 112 -10.35 -6.05 13.46
CA GLY A 112 -11.61 -6.72 13.15
C GLY A 112 -12.19 -6.35 11.78
N VAL A 113 -11.31 -6.08 10.81
CA VAL A 113 -11.63 -5.63 9.44
C VAL A 113 -10.98 -6.51 8.37
#